data_AF-A0A1Y1MMS2-F1
#
_entry.id   AF-A0A1Y1MMS2-F1
#
_cell.length_a   1.000
_cell.length_b   1.000
_cell.length_c   1.000
_cell.angle_alpha   90.00
_cell.angle_beta   90.00
_cell.angle_gamma   90.00
#
_symmetry.space_group_name_H-M   'P 1'
#
loop_
_entity.id
_entity.type
_entity.pdbx_description
1 polymer ?
#
loop_
_entity_poly.entity_id
_entity_poly.type
_entity_poly.pdbx_seq_one_letter_code
_entity_poly.pdbx_strand_id
1 'polypeptide(L)'
;MDIPHRERLRDRQARLLAAAEKRGKRDSKHGANLDDNSDDDDKTAANALRNDEDEYYDMVANKSKSKREEKAARYAAYAAASKADRVVENEEVGEDGKRKITYAIEKNKGLAPKRNKDVRNPRVKRRKQYEAKQKKLKSMKPVWKGGEPKGGYQGETSGINVG
;
A
#
# COMPACT_ATOMS: atom_id res chain seq x y z
N MET A 1 -15.43 2.28 34.67
CA MET A 1 -15.48 3.67 34.16
C MET A 1 -15.63 3.58 32.66
N ASP A 2 -16.82 3.87 32.14
CA ASP A 2 -17.11 3.79 30.70
C ASP A 2 -16.76 5.12 30.04
N ILE A 3 -15.86 5.09 29.05
CA ILE A 3 -15.28 6.29 28.42
C ILE A 3 -15.96 6.48 27.06
N PRO A 4 -16.58 7.64 26.79
CA PRO A 4 -17.25 7.89 25.51
C PRO A 4 -16.30 7.75 24.32
N HIS A 5 -16.78 7.10 23.26
CA HIS A 5 -16.04 6.96 22.02
C HIS A 5 -15.89 8.29 21.28
N ARG A 6 -14.79 8.41 20.53
CA ARG A 6 -14.46 9.60 19.73
C ARG A 6 -15.43 9.74 18.55
N GLU A 7 -16.08 10.90 18.42
CA GLU A 7 -16.96 11.23 17.29
C GLU A 7 -16.24 11.09 15.93
N ARG A 8 -16.93 10.52 14.94
CA ARG A 8 -16.44 10.49 13.55
C ARG A 8 -16.55 11.88 12.91
N LEU A 9 -15.70 12.15 11.91
CA LEU A 9 -15.68 13.47 11.24
C LEU A 9 -17.03 13.89 10.65
N ARG A 10 -17.80 12.93 10.11
CA ARG A 10 -19.15 13.16 9.58
C ARG A 10 -20.11 13.67 10.67
N ASP A 11 -20.13 13.01 11.82
CA ASP A 11 -21.03 13.34 12.93
C ASP A 11 -20.67 14.71 13.53
N ARG A 12 -19.37 15.01 13.63
CA ARG A 12 -18.87 16.32 14.06
C ARG A 12 -19.33 17.45 13.13
N GLN A 13 -19.22 17.26 11.81
CA GLN A 13 -19.64 18.26 10.83
C GLN A 13 -21.14 18.52 10.90
N ALA A 14 -21.95 17.46 10.99
CA ALA A 14 -23.40 17.59 11.12
C ALA A 14 -23.80 18.33 12.41
N ARG A 15 -23.14 18.03 13.54
CA ARG A 15 -23.36 18.72 14.81
C ARG A 15 -23.04 20.23 14.74
N LEU A 16 -21.92 20.58 14.10
CA LEU A 16 -21.52 21.98 13.94
C LEU A 16 -22.48 22.76 13.03
N LEU A 17 -22.91 22.16 11.92
CA LEU A 17 -23.89 22.78 11.01
C LEU A 17 -25.25 22.99 11.70
N ALA A 18 -25.75 21.98 12.41
CA ALA A 18 -27.00 22.10 13.16
C ALA A 18 -26.92 23.15 14.30
N ALA A 19 -25.75 23.29 14.94
CA ALA A 19 -25.52 24.34 15.94
C ALA A 19 -25.49 25.74 15.32
N ALA A 20 -24.87 25.89 14.15
CA ALA A 20 -24.86 27.14 13.39
C ALA A 20 -26.28 27.54 12.95
N GLU A 21 -27.07 26.59 12.45
CA GLU A 21 -28.47 26.80 12.07
C GLU A 21 -29.33 27.20 13.28
N LYS A 22 -29.18 26.53 14.42
CA LYS A 22 -29.88 26.88 15.67
C LYS A 22 -29.48 28.25 16.19
N ARG A 23 -28.23 28.68 15.98
CA ARG A 23 -27.78 30.02 16.35
C ARG A 23 -28.41 31.08 15.43
N GLY A 24 -28.39 30.86 14.11
CA GLY A 24 -29.05 31.76 13.16
C GLY A 24 -30.56 31.89 13.34
N LYS A 25 -31.23 30.85 13.87
CA LYS A 25 -32.67 30.89 14.17
C LYS A 25 -33.02 31.60 15.50
N ARG A 26 -32.07 31.74 16.43
CA ARG A 26 -32.33 32.31 17.77
C ARG A 26 -32.42 33.84 17.81
N ASP A 27 -31.97 34.53 16.75
CA ASP A 27 -31.92 35.99 16.73
C ASP A 27 -33.14 36.66 16.04
N SER A 28 -34.23 35.94 15.77
CA SER A 28 -35.35 36.45 14.95
C SER A 28 -36.55 37.02 15.71
N LYS A 29 -36.38 37.62 16.91
CA LYS A 29 -37.49 38.41 17.51
C LYS A 29 -37.59 39.83 16.93
N HIS A 30 -36.52 40.35 16.32
CA HIS A 30 -36.54 41.57 15.54
C HIS A 30 -35.88 41.24 14.20
N GLY A 31 -36.67 41.25 13.12
CA GLY A 31 -36.16 41.03 11.78
C GLY A 31 -34.98 41.97 11.53
N ALA A 32 -33.91 41.44 10.94
CA ALA A 32 -32.84 42.29 10.43
C ALA A 32 -33.45 43.17 9.34
N ASN A 33 -33.74 44.42 9.69
CA ASN A 33 -34.16 45.44 8.74
C ASN A 33 -32.91 45.83 7.95
N LEU A 34 -32.62 45.05 6.91
CA LEU A 34 -31.62 45.40 5.90
C LEU A 34 -32.28 46.43 4.97
N ASP A 35 -32.37 47.66 5.47
CA ASP A 35 -32.75 48.83 4.68
C ASP A 35 -31.65 49.07 3.63
N ASP A 36 -32.06 49.05 2.36
CA ASP A 36 -31.25 49.12 1.16
C ASP A 36 -30.87 50.57 0.85
N ASN A 37 -30.07 51.19 1.72
CA ASN A 37 -29.39 52.45 1.43
C ASN A 37 -27.88 52.23 1.48
N SER A 38 -27.39 51.43 0.52
CA SER A 38 -25.96 51.34 0.24
C SER A 38 -25.56 52.54 -0.62
N ASP A 39 -25.10 53.57 0.07
CA ASP A 39 -24.39 54.72 -0.47
C ASP A 39 -23.13 54.25 -1.23
N ASP A 40 -22.74 54.98 -2.28
CA ASP A 40 -21.70 54.59 -3.25
C ASP A 40 -20.30 54.39 -2.62
N ASP A 41 -20.08 54.96 -1.43
CA ASP A 41 -18.88 54.77 -0.60
C ASP A 41 -18.77 53.35 0.02
N ASP A 42 -19.88 52.64 0.20
CA ASP A 42 -19.86 51.26 0.73
C ASP A 42 -19.40 50.26 -0.35
N LYS A 43 -19.63 50.58 -1.64
CA LYS A 43 -19.13 49.78 -2.77
C LYS A 43 -17.64 49.93 -2.99
N THR A 44 -17.07 51.11 -2.74
CA THR A 44 -15.63 51.33 -2.85
C THR A 44 -14.89 50.66 -1.69
N ALA A 45 -15.42 50.75 -0.47
CA ALA A 45 -14.91 50.01 0.69
C ALA A 45 -15.05 48.48 0.52
N ALA A 46 -16.19 48.00 0.01
CA ALA A 46 -16.43 46.58 -0.28
C ALA A 46 -15.53 46.06 -1.43
N ASN A 47 -15.23 46.88 -2.44
CA ASN A 47 -14.29 46.50 -3.51
C ASN A 47 -12.83 46.51 -3.04
N ALA A 48 -12.44 47.43 -2.15
CA ALA A 48 -11.11 47.42 -1.55
C ALA A 48 -10.90 46.20 -0.66
N LEU A 49 -11.91 45.84 0.15
CA LEU A 49 -11.92 44.61 0.96
C LEU A 49 -11.97 43.33 0.09
N ARG A 50 -12.71 43.35 -1.03
CA ARG A 50 -12.74 42.23 -1.99
C ARG A 50 -11.42 42.03 -2.74
N ASN A 51 -10.73 43.11 -3.13
CA ASN A 51 -9.41 43.00 -3.78
C ASN A 51 -8.37 42.34 -2.86
N ASP A 52 -8.33 42.69 -1.57
CA ASP A 52 -7.45 42.03 -0.58
C ASP A 52 -7.84 40.55 -0.34
N GLU A 53 -9.14 40.22 -0.42
CA GLU A 53 -9.65 38.86 -0.30
C GLU A 53 -9.32 38.01 -1.55
N ASP A 54 -9.43 38.60 -2.74
CA ASP A 54 -9.08 37.99 -4.03
C ASP A 54 -7.58 37.66 -4.11
N GLU A 55 -6.70 38.51 -3.56
CA GLU A 55 -5.25 38.23 -3.46
C GLU A 55 -4.94 36.99 -2.59
N TYR A 56 -5.67 36.79 -1.49
CA TYR A 56 -5.53 35.59 -0.67
C TYR A 56 -6.01 34.34 -1.40
N TYR A 57 -7.15 34.41 -2.09
CA TYR A 57 -7.67 33.31 -2.89
C TYR A 57 -6.73 32.94 -4.05
N ASP A 58 -6.14 33.93 -4.71
CA ASP A 58 -5.16 33.72 -5.78
C ASP A 58 -3.87 33.09 -5.25
N MET A 59 -3.39 33.50 -4.08
CA MET A 59 -2.26 32.84 -3.42
C MET A 59 -2.54 31.36 -3.13
N VAL A 60 -3.72 31.03 -2.61
CA VAL A 60 -4.10 29.64 -2.30
C VAL A 60 -4.24 28.82 -3.58
N ALA A 61 -4.86 29.37 -4.62
CA ALA A 61 -4.99 28.74 -5.92
C ALA A 61 -3.61 28.47 -6.55
N ASN A 62 -2.72 29.46 -6.55
CA ASN A 62 -1.38 29.33 -7.10
C ASN A 62 -0.50 28.37 -6.29
N LYS A 63 -0.61 28.35 -4.97
CA LYS A 63 0.08 27.38 -4.10
C LYS A 63 -0.39 25.94 -4.32
N SER A 64 -1.67 25.75 -4.62
CA SER A 64 -2.21 24.42 -4.96
C SER A 64 -1.74 23.95 -6.35
N LYS A 65 -1.66 24.86 -7.32
CA LYS A 65 -1.13 24.60 -8.67
C LYS A 65 0.36 24.28 -8.63
N SER A 66 1.17 25.11 -7.96
CA SER A 66 2.62 24.90 -7.82
C SER A 66 2.93 23.57 -7.12
N LYS A 67 2.24 23.23 -6.03
CA LYS A 67 2.39 21.94 -5.35
C LYS A 67 2.07 20.75 -6.26
N ARG A 68 1.09 20.89 -7.16
CA ARG A 68 0.74 19.84 -8.14
C ARG A 68 1.83 19.70 -9.20
N GLU A 69 2.36 20.82 -9.68
CA GLU A 69 3.45 20.87 -10.66
C GLU A 69 4.77 20.33 -10.09
N GLU A 70 5.13 20.72 -8.87
CA GLU A 70 6.28 20.18 -8.14
C GLU A 70 6.17 18.66 -7.95
N LYS A 71 4.98 18.16 -7.60
CA LYS A 71 4.74 16.71 -7.48
C LYS A 71 4.88 16.00 -8.82
N ALA A 72 4.40 16.60 -9.90
CA ALA A 72 4.53 16.07 -11.26
C ALA A 72 6.00 16.07 -11.72
N ALA A 73 6.72 17.17 -11.49
CA ALA A 73 8.15 17.30 -11.79
C ALA A 73 8.99 16.30 -10.98
N ARG A 74 8.70 16.15 -9.68
CA ARG A 74 9.31 15.13 -8.82
C ARG A 74 9.07 13.73 -9.38
N TYR A 75 7.83 13.40 -9.73
CA TYR A 75 7.49 12.09 -10.32
C TYR A 75 8.21 11.85 -11.65
N ALA A 76 8.27 12.84 -12.53
CA ALA A 76 9.00 12.77 -13.79
C ALA A 76 10.51 12.57 -13.57
N ALA A 77 11.10 13.28 -12.60
CA ALA A 77 12.50 13.13 -12.23
C ALA A 77 12.81 11.72 -11.71
N TYR A 78 11.96 11.15 -10.83
CA TYR A 78 12.10 9.76 -10.39
C TYR A 78 11.93 8.75 -11.52
N ALA A 79 10.99 8.98 -12.44
CA ALA A 79 10.78 8.11 -13.59
C ALA A 79 11.97 8.14 -14.56
N ALA A 80 12.59 9.32 -14.76
CA ALA A 80 13.80 9.47 -15.55
C ALA A 80 15.01 8.80 -14.88
N ALA A 81 15.21 9.03 -13.58
CA ALA A 81 16.27 8.38 -12.81
C ALA A 81 16.13 6.85 -12.82
N SER A 82 14.91 6.32 -12.65
CA SER A 82 14.64 4.88 -12.72
C SER A 82 14.90 4.27 -14.11
N LYS A 83 14.74 5.05 -15.19
CA LYS A 83 15.12 4.61 -16.53
C LYS A 83 16.63 4.59 -16.72
N ALA A 84 17.34 5.58 -16.18
CA ALA A 84 18.80 5.69 -16.27
C ALA A 84 19.54 4.63 -15.42
N ASP A 85 18.99 4.26 -14.27
CA ASP A 85 19.56 3.24 -13.36
C ASP A 85 19.31 1.78 -13.82
N ARG A 86 18.55 1.61 -14.92
CA ARG A 86 18.31 0.27 -15.46
C ARG A 86 19.55 -0.22 -16.18
N VAL A 87 20.28 -1.14 -15.55
CA VAL A 87 21.35 -1.89 -16.20
C VAL A 87 20.77 -2.69 -17.35
N VAL A 88 20.99 -2.21 -18.58
CA VAL A 88 20.74 -2.97 -19.80
C VAL A 88 22.00 -3.77 -20.07
N GLU A 89 21.90 -5.10 -19.99
CA GLU A 89 22.99 -5.97 -20.42
C GLU A 89 23.22 -5.75 -21.92
N ASN A 90 24.32 -5.09 -22.26
CA ASN A 90 24.75 -4.91 -23.64
C ASN A 90 25.32 -6.24 -24.14
N GLU A 91 24.97 -6.62 -25.38
CA GLU A 91 25.58 -7.78 -26.04
C GLU A 91 27.08 -7.51 -26.25
N GLU A 92 27.92 -8.11 -25.41
CA GLU A 92 29.37 -8.01 -25.54
C GLU A 92 29.82 -8.80 -26.78
N VAL A 93 30.25 -8.07 -27.81
CA VAL A 93 30.88 -8.66 -28.98
C VAL A 93 32.24 -9.20 -28.53
N GLY A 94 32.44 -10.51 -28.68
CA GLY A 94 33.71 -11.13 -28.31
C GLY A 94 34.88 -10.59 -29.13
N GLU A 95 36.11 -10.88 -28.70
CA GLU A 95 37.36 -10.35 -29.28
C GLU A 95 37.53 -10.60 -30.80
N ASP A 96 36.84 -11.59 -31.37
CA ASP A 96 36.80 -11.92 -32.81
C ASP A 96 35.80 -11.03 -33.62
N GLY A 97 35.10 -10.09 -32.98
CA GLY A 97 34.14 -9.19 -33.64
C GLY A 97 32.83 -9.85 -34.11
N LYS A 98 32.69 -11.17 -33.94
CA LYS A 98 31.50 -11.95 -34.35
C LYS A 98 30.51 -12.11 -33.20
N ARG A 99 29.21 -11.96 -33.51
CA ARG A 99 28.12 -12.22 -32.56
C ARG A 99 27.98 -13.73 -32.31
N LYS A 100 27.98 -14.12 -31.04
CA LYS A 100 27.77 -15.53 -30.63
C LYS A 100 26.29 -15.88 -30.66
N ILE A 101 25.98 -17.16 -30.92
CA ILE A 101 24.63 -17.71 -30.77
C ILE A 101 24.20 -17.67 -29.30
N THR A 102 22.96 -17.27 -29.04
CA THR A 102 22.42 -17.19 -27.68
C THR A 102 21.93 -18.57 -27.19
N TYR A 103 21.95 -18.80 -25.88
CA TYR A 103 21.49 -20.06 -25.29
C TYR A 103 20.05 -20.44 -25.67
N ALA A 104 19.18 -19.43 -25.85
CA ALA A 104 17.80 -19.64 -26.24
C ALA A 104 17.68 -20.26 -27.64
N ILE A 105 18.49 -19.77 -28.58
CA ILE A 105 18.55 -20.28 -29.96
C ILE A 105 19.28 -21.64 -29.96
N GLU A 106 20.41 -21.74 -29.26
CA GLU A 106 21.23 -22.95 -29.21
C GLU A 106 20.46 -24.17 -28.65
N LYS A 107 19.67 -23.97 -27.59
CA LYS A 107 18.93 -25.08 -26.94
C LYS A 107 17.50 -25.23 -27.42
N ASN A 108 16.93 -24.24 -28.10
CA ASN A 108 15.56 -24.23 -28.63
C ASN A 108 14.51 -24.81 -27.65
N LYS A 109 14.54 -24.36 -26.39
CA LYS A 109 13.66 -24.90 -25.33
C LYS A 109 12.23 -24.35 -25.36
N GLY A 110 11.95 -23.36 -26.21
CA GLY A 110 10.61 -22.78 -26.41
C GLY A 110 9.92 -22.31 -25.13
N LEU A 111 8.59 -22.34 -25.13
CA LEU A 111 7.71 -21.93 -24.02
C LEU A 111 7.45 -23.08 -23.03
N ALA A 112 8.50 -23.82 -22.65
CA ALA A 112 8.36 -24.94 -21.71
C ALA A 112 7.92 -24.45 -20.30
N PRO A 113 7.03 -25.17 -19.60
CA PRO A 113 6.57 -24.79 -18.26
C PRO A 113 7.67 -24.91 -17.21
N LYS A 114 7.55 -24.14 -16.12
CA LYS A 114 8.47 -24.21 -14.99
C LYS A 114 8.41 -25.59 -14.31
N ARG A 115 9.53 -26.31 -14.30
CA ARG A 115 9.67 -27.62 -13.61
C ARG A 115 10.44 -27.47 -12.30
N ASN A 116 10.05 -28.24 -11.29
CA ASN A 116 10.73 -28.27 -9.99
C ASN A 116 12.20 -28.75 -10.12
N LYS A 117 13.09 -28.17 -9.32
CA LYS A 117 14.52 -28.54 -9.29
C LYS A 117 14.74 -30.02 -8.99
N ASP A 118 13.91 -30.61 -8.14
CA ASP A 118 14.00 -32.02 -7.75
C ASP A 118 13.72 -32.98 -8.91
N VAL A 119 12.95 -32.55 -9.92
CA VAL A 119 12.63 -33.40 -11.08
C VAL A 119 13.84 -33.51 -12.03
N ARG A 120 14.85 -32.65 -11.90
CA ARG A 120 16.10 -32.74 -12.68
C ARG A 120 16.90 -33.99 -12.31
N ASN A 121 16.84 -34.45 -11.05
CA ASN A 121 17.55 -35.63 -10.58
C ASN A 121 16.56 -36.68 -10.06
N PRO A 122 16.36 -37.81 -10.77
CA PRO A 122 15.37 -38.80 -10.38
C PRO A 122 15.63 -39.39 -8.99
N ARG A 123 16.90 -39.54 -8.59
CA ARG A 123 17.27 -40.02 -7.25
C ARG A 123 16.80 -39.07 -6.15
N VAL A 124 17.03 -37.76 -6.33
CA VAL A 124 16.63 -36.74 -5.35
C VAL A 124 15.11 -36.66 -5.24
N LYS A 125 14.39 -36.75 -6.37
CA LYS A 125 12.93 -36.83 -6.38
C LYS A 125 12.42 -38.01 -5.55
N ARG A 126 12.95 -39.21 -5.77
CA ARG A 126 12.52 -40.43 -5.06
C ARG A 126 12.87 -40.39 -3.58
N ARG A 127 14.05 -39.90 -3.22
CA ARG A 127 14.44 -39.69 -1.81
C ARG A 127 13.47 -38.77 -1.07
N LYS A 128 13.17 -37.60 -1.63
CA LYS A 128 12.22 -36.64 -1.03
C LYS A 128 10.80 -37.20 -0.95
N GLN A 129 10.36 -37.94 -1.97
CA GLN A 129 9.07 -38.63 -1.94
C GLN A 129 9.00 -39.67 -0.82
N TYR A 130 10.06 -40.43 -0.61
CA TYR A 130 10.14 -41.41 0.47
C TYR A 130 10.12 -40.72 1.84
N GLU A 131 10.94 -39.69 2.06
CA GLU A 131 10.95 -38.91 3.31
C GLU A 131 9.57 -38.31 3.62
N ALA A 132 8.89 -37.75 2.62
CA ALA A 132 7.55 -37.21 2.78
C ALA A 132 6.51 -38.30 3.14
N LYS A 133 6.56 -39.46 2.47
CA LYS A 133 5.68 -40.59 2.79
C LYS A 133 5.96 -41.17 4.18
N GLN A 134 7.23 -41.24 4.59
CA GLN A 134 7.60 -41.68 5.93
C GLN A 134 7.07 -40.74 7.02
N LYS A 135 7.08 -39.42 6.78
CA LYS A 135 6.45 -38.44 7.69
C LYS A 135 4.94 -38.62 7.78
N LYS A 136 4.25 -38.81 6.65
CA LYS A 136 2.80 -39.10 6.62
C LYS A 136 2.44 -40.42 7.31
N LEU A 137 3.28 -41.44 7.16
CA LEU A 137 3.07 -42.73 7.82
C LEU A 137 3.10 -42.56 9.35
N LYS A 138 4.05 -41.77 9.88
CA LYS A 138 4.13 -41.43 11.31
C LYS A 138 2.94 -40.63 11.84
N SER A 139 2.20 -39.92 10.98
CA SER A 139 0.99 -39.20 11.41
C SER A 139 -0.26 -40.08 11.38
N MET A 140 -0.29 -41.12 10.53
CA MET A 140 -1.43 -42.03 10.43
C MET A 140 -1.42 -43.12 11.48
N LYS A 141 -0.24 -43.60 11.86
CA LYS A 141 -0.08 -44.63 12.88
C LYS A 141 1.17 -44.40 13.72
N PRO A 142 1.16 -44.81 15.01
CA PRO A 142 2.38 -44.84 15.79
C PRO A 142 3.37 -45.80 15.14
N VAL A 143 4.60 -45.33 14.95
CA VAL A 143 5.71 -46.11 14.40
C VAL A 143 6.80 -46.14 15.45
N TRP A 144 7.36 -47.31 15.69
CA TRP A 144 8.52 -47.47 16.55
C TRP A 144 9.70 -46.61 16.07
N LYS A 145 10.26 -45.79 16.97
CA LYS A 145 11.36 -44.86 16.67
C LYS A 145 12.70 -45.22 17.34
N GLY A 146 12.82 -46.43 17.89
CA GLY A 146 14.09 -46.93 18.43
C GLY A 146 14.22 -46.93 19.95
N GLY A 147 13.13 -47.15 20.70
CA GLY A 147 13.20 -47.35 22.15
C GLY A 147 13.04 -46.09 22.98
N GLU A 148 13.45 -46.21 24.24
CA GLU A 148 13.44 -45.13 25.22
C GLU A 148 14.32 -43.96 24.73
N PRO A 149 13.86 -42.70 24.87
CA PRO A 149 14.65 -41.57 24.45
C PRO A 149 15.98 -41.51 25.22
N LYS A 150 17.01 -40.98 24.55
CA LYS A 150 18.32 -40.75 25.16
C LYS A 150 18.14 -39.82 26.37
N GLY A 151 18.33 -40.35 27.57
CA GLY A 151 18.07 -39.64 28.84
C GLY A 151 16.99 -40.26 29.72
N GLY A 152 16.39 -41.39 29.31
CA GLY A 152 15.37 -42.09 30.08
C GLY A 152 13.96 -41.53 29.89
N TYR A 153 12.96 -42.19 30.48
CA TYR A 153 11.55 -41.82 30.36
C TYR A 153 11.24 -40.52 31.11
N GLN A 154 10.79 -39.50 30.38
CA GLN A 154 10.40 -38.19 30.92
C GLN A 154 8.87 -37.98 30.95
N GLY A 155 8.09 -39.04 30.69
CA GLY A 155 6.65 -38.93 30.45
C GLY A 155 6.28 -38.81 28.96
N GLU A 156 4.99 -38.87 28.65
CA GLU A 156 4.47 -38.70 27.29
C GLU A 156 4.52 -37.23 26.85
N THR A 157 5.49 -36.90 25.98
CA THR A 157 5.72 -35.52 25.51
C THR A 157 4.52 -34.88 24.81
N SER A 158 3.67 -35.67 24.15
CA SER A 158 2.48 -35.18 23.44
C SER A 158 1.21 -35.17 24.30
N GLY A 159 1.32 -35.54 25.59
CA GLY A 159 0.17 -35.69 26.49
C GLY A 159 -0.55 -37.02 26.33
N ILE A 160 -1.33 -37.37 27.37
CA ILE A 160 -2.17 -38.57 27.44
C ILE A 160 -3.63 -38.11 27.37
N ASN A 161 -4.38 -38.65 26.40
CA ASN A 161 -5.83 -38.48 26.34
C ASN A 161 -6.48 -39.58 27.17
N VAL A 162 -7.30 -39.19 28.16
CA VAL A 162 -7.95 -40.11 29.12
C VAL A 162 -9.37 -40.51 28.70
N GLY A 163 -9.75 -40.20 27.46
CA GLY A 163 -11.07 -40.45 26.89
C GLY A 163 -11.20 -41.77 26.17
#